data_AF-A0AAN7ZS78-F1
#
_entry.id   AF-A0AAN7ZS78-F1
#
_cell.length_a   1.000
_cell.length_b   1.000
_cell.length_c   1.000
_cell.angle_alpha   90.00
_cell.angle_beta   90.00
_cell.angle_gamma   90.00
#
_symmetry.space_group_name_H-M   'P 1'
#
loop_
_entity.id
_entity.type
_entity.pdbx_description
1 polymer ?
#
loop_
_entity_poly.entity_id
_entity_poly.type
_entity_poly.pdbx_seq_one_letter_code
_entity_poly.pdbx_strand_id
1 'polypeptide(L)' 'MASVGFRWLDILEKEFDKAFVDLDLAIGELDPEELDIVYRVRQKLCTLSSCFAQLTHKAQTIFQSSAKIEVKNQ' A
#
# COMPACT_ATOMS: atom_id res chain seq x y z
N MET A 1 7.50 9.30 -19.28
CA MET A 1 7.97 8.55 -18.09
C MET A 1 6.85 8.25 -17.10
N ALA A 2 5.80 9.07 -17.03
CA ALA A 2 4.69 8.85 -16.10
C ALA A 2 3.94 7.51 -16.25
N SER A 3 3.78 7.00 -17.48
CA SER A 3 3.11 5.70 -17.73
C SER A 3 3.81 4.52 -17.04
N VAL A 4 5.14 4.53 -16.97
CA VAL A 4 5.91 3.49 -16.25
C VAL A 4 5.68 3.61 -14.75
N GLY A 5 5.64 4.84 -14.22
CA GLY A 5 5.36 5.12 -12.81
C GLY A 5 3.99 4.61 -12.35
N PHE A 6 2.93 4.86 -13.13
CA PHE A 6 1.59 4.32 -12.84
C PHE A 6 1.55 2.80 -12.84
N ARG A 7 2.23 2.15 -13.79
CA ARG A 7 2.28 0.69 -13.87
C ARG A 7 3.03 0.08 -12.67
N TRP A 8 4.14 0.69 -12.26
CA TRP A 8 4.86 0.23 -11.06
C TRP A 8 4.01 0.38 -9.80
N LEU A 9 3.27 1.48 -9.69
CA LEU A 9 2.42 1.71 -8.53
C LEU A 9 1.27 0.71 -8.43
N ASP A 10 0.61 0.39 -9.55
CA ASP A 10 -0.45 -0.64 -9.62
C ASP A 10 0.07 -2.04 -9.24
N ILE A 11 1.28 -2.40 -9.68
CA ILE A 11 1.92 -3.67 -9.26
C ILE A 11 2.16 -3.67 -7.74
N LEU A 12 2.69 -2.58 -7.21
CA LEU A 12 3.07 -2.48 -5.80
C LEU A 12 1.85 -2.45 -4.88
N GLU A 13 0.75 -1.81 -5.30
CA GLU A 13 -0.55 -1.89 -4.61
C GLU A 13 -1.03 -3.34 -4.50
N LYS A 14 -1.01 -4.09 -5.61
CA LYS A 14 -1.42 -5.51 -5.62
C LYS A 14 -0.55 -6.41 -4.76
N GLU A 15 0.76 -6.20 -4.81
CA GLU A 15 1.72 -6.94 -3.98
C GLU A 15 1.52 -6.63 -2.49
N PHE A 16 1.28 -5.35 -2.15
CA PHE A 16 0.98 -4.93 -0.79
C PHE A 16 -0.32 -5.54 -0.27
N ASP A 17 -1.41 -5.48 -1.04
CA ASP A 17 -2.71 -6.03 -0.65
C ASP A 17 -2.61 -7.54 -0.38
N LYS A 18 -1.92 -8.26 -1.26
CA LYS A 18 -1.68 -9.69 -1.07
C LYS A 18 -0.88 -9.96 0.21
N ALA A 19 0.25 -9.29 0.40
CA ALA A 19 1.09 -9.47 1.58
C ALA A 19 0.36 -9.10 2.87
N PHE A 20 -0.51 -8.08 2.84
CA PHE A 20 -1.32 -7.67 3.97
C PHE A 20 -2.32 -8.75 4.36
N VAL A 21 -3.05 -9.31 3.38
CA VAL A 21 -4.01 -10.40 3.61
C VAL A 21 -3.31 -11.64 4.14
N ASP A 22 -2.21 -12.07 3.49
CA ASP A 22 -1.44 -13.24 3.91
C ASP A 22 -0.95 -13.08 5.37
N LEU A 23 -0.53 -11.87 5.77
CA LEU A 23 -0.09 -11.58 7.12
C LEU A 23 -1.25 -11.54 8.13
N ASP A 24 -2.40 -10.96 7.79
CA ASP A 24 -3.58 -10.97 8.69
C ASP A 24 -4.12 -12.38 8.92
N LEU A 25 -4.06 -13.25 7.89
CA LEU A 25 -4.38 -14.67 8.01
C LEU A 25 -3.41 -15.38 8.96
N ALA A 26 -2.10 -15.19 8.79
CA ALA A 26 -1.08 -15.78 9.67
C ALA A 26 -1.24 -15.31 11.13
N ILE A 27 -1.64 -14.06 11.37
CA ILE A 27 -1.97 -13.55 12.71
C ILE A 27 -3.22 -14.24 13.27
N GLY A 28 -4.19 -14.59 12.42
CA GLY A 28 -5.40 -15.31 12.81
C GLY A 28 -5.16 -16.76 13.24
N GLU A 29 -4.01 -17.34 12.91
CA GLU A 29 -3.60 -18.69 13.31
C GLU A 29 -2.94 -18.74 14.70
N LEU A 30 -2.71 -17.58 15.34
CA LEU A 30 -2.15 -17.49 16.69
C LEU A 30 -3.13 -17.99 17.77
N ASP A 31 -2.57 -18.45 18.89
CA ASP A 31 -3.33 -19.03 20.00
C ASP A 31 -4.36 -18.02 20.57
N PRO A 32 -5.60 -18.43 20.90
CA PRO A 32 -6.58 -17.61 21.60
C PRO A 32 -6.11 -17.00 22.94
N GLU A 33 -5.02 -17.48 23.54
CA GLU A 33 -4.39 -16.86 24.70
C GLU A 33 -3.63 -15.56 24.33
N GLU A 34 -3.34 -15.32 23.05
CA GLU A 34 -2.63 -14.15 22.53
C GLU A 34 -3.55 -13.04 21.97
N LEU A 35 -4.85 -13.02 22.31
CA LEU A 35 -5.82 -12.07 21.73
C LEU A 35 -5.43 -10.58 21.87
N ASP A 36 -4.79 -10.17 22.97
CA ASP A 36 -4.29 -8.79 23.12
C ASP A 36 -3.15 -8.49 22.14
N ILE A 37 -2.26 -9.45 21.91
CA ILE A 37 -1.17 -9.33 20.95
C ILE A 37 -1.74 -9.25 19.53
N VAL A 38 -2.65 -10.17 19.17
CA VAL A 38 -3.36 -10.18 17.88
C VAL A 38 -4.01 -8.82 17.62
N TYR A 39 -4.72 -8.27 18.60
CA TYR A 39 -5.35 -6.96 18.49
C TYR A 39 -4.33 -5.84 18.22
N ARG A 40 -3.25 -5.77 19.00
CA ARG A 40 -2.18 -4.76 18.82
C ARG A 40 -1.49 -4.88 17.47
N VAL A 41 -1.25 -6.09 17.00
CA VAL A 41 -0.63 -6.33 15.69
C VAL A 41 -1.58 -5.86 14.57
N ARG A 42 -2.87 -6.18 14.65
CA ARG A 42 -3.87 -5.68 13.68
C ARG A 42 -3.98 -4.16 13.67
N GLN A 43 -3.90 -3.49 14.82
CA GLN A 43 -3.85 -2.02 14.86
C GLN A 43 -2.62 -1.45 14.14
N LYS A 44 -1.45 -2.08 14.31
CA LYS A 44 -0.22 -1.71 13.60
C LYS A 44 -0.34 -1.97 12.10
N LEU A 45 -0.97 -3.07 11.69
CA LEU A 45 -1.28 -3.35 10.28
C LEU A 45 -2.15 -2.25 9.68
N CYS A 46 -3.25 -1.86 10.34
CA CYS A 46 -4.09 -0.75 9.87
C CYS A 46 -3.28 0.55 9.70
N THR A 47 -2.33 0.81 10.58
CA THR A 47 -1.43 1.97 10.49
C THR A 47 -0.52 1.86 9.25
N LEU A 48 0.09 0.69 9.01
CA LEU A 48 0.91 0.45 7.82
C LEU A 48 0.11 0.61 6.53
N SER A 49 -1.11 0.07 6.46
CA SER A 49 -2.03 0.23 5.34
C SER A 49 -2.36 1.70 5.08
N SER A 50 -2.67 2.47 6.13
CA SER A 50 -2.91 3.91 6.01
C SER A 50 -1.69 4.70 5.50
N CYS A 51 -0.49 4.40 6.02
CA CYS A 51 0.75 5.01 5.55
C CYS A 51 1.00 4.68 4.07
N PHE A 52 0.78 3.43 3.67
CA PHE A 52 0.93 2.99 2.29
C PHE A 52 -0.06 3.70 1.35
N ALA A 53 -1.34 3.77 1.70
CA ALA A 53 -2.36 4.48 0.93
C ALA A 53 -1.99 5.96 0.72
N GLN A 54 -1.47 6.63 1.75
CA GLN A 54 -0.99 8.01 1.64
C GLN A 54 0.23 8.15 0.72
N LEU A 55 1.17 7.21 0.79
CA LEU A 55 2.34 7.18 -0.11
C LEU A 55 1.89 7.01 -1.56
N THR A 56 1.00 6.06 -1.81
CA THR A 56 0.41 5.79 -3.12
C THR A 56 -0.27 7.04 -3.69
N HIS A 57 -1.13 7.71 -2.91
CA HIS A 57 -1.80 8.93 -3.36
C HIS A 57 -0.82 10.05 -3.73
N LYS A 58 0.26 10.22 -2.95
CA LYS A 58 1.33 11.20 -3.25
C LYS A 58 2.08 10.83 -4.53
N ALA A 59 2.41 9.55 -4.71
CA ALA A 59 3.06 9.07 -5.93
C ALA A 59 2.18 9.28 -7.17
N GLN A 60 0.89 8.95 -7.10
CA GLN A 60 -0.09 9.23 -8.17
C GLN A 60 -0.12 10.72 -8.51
N THR A 61 -0.15 11.60 -7.51
CA THR A 61 -0.15 13.06 -7.71
C THR A 61 1.11 13.53 -8.45
N ILE A 62 2.28 12.99 -8.10
CA ILE A 62 3.55 13.30 -8.77
C ILE A 62 3.50 12.81 -10.22
N PHE A 63 3.13 11.56 -10.46
CA PHE A 63 3.07 11.00 -11.81
C PHE A 63 2.08 11.72 -12.72
N GLN A 64 0.92 12.11 -12.21
CA GLN A 64 -0.05 12.93 -12.94
C GLN A 64 0.52 14.30 -13.29
N SER A 65 1.24 14.94 -12.36
CA SER A 65 1.86 16.24 -12.59
C SER A 65 2.98 16.15 -13.62
N SER A 66 3.82 15.11 -13.55
CA SER A 66 4.85 14.82 -14.53
C SER A 66 4.25 14.59 -15.93
N ALA A 67 3.19 13.78 -16.03
CA ALA A 67 2.50 13.54 -17.31
C ALA A 67 1.97 14.84 -17.95
N LYS A 68 1.36 15.72 -17.15
CA LYS A 68 0.85 17.02 -17.62
C LYS A 68 1.96 17.93 -18.14
N ILE A 69 3.13 17.91 -17.51
CA ILE A 69 4.31 18.68 -17.98
C ILE A 69 4.87 18.08 -19.27
N GLU A 70 5.00 16.75 -19.35
CA GLU A 70 5.46 16.06 -20.56
C GLU A 70 4.60 16.43 -21.78
N VAL A 71 3.27 16.48 -21.62
CA VAL A 71 2.33 16.86 -22.70
C VAL A 71 2.45 18.34 -23.10
N LYS A 72 2.77 19.24 -22.16
CA LYS A 72 2.93 20.68 -22.45
C LYS A 72 4.23 21.04 -23.16
N ASN A 73 5.25 20.21 -23.02
CA ASN A 73 6.58 20.42 -23.59
C ASN A 73 6.78 19.71 -24.94
N GLN A 74 5.70 19.14 -25.51
CA GLN A 74 5.67 18.42 -26.78
C GLN A 74 4.80 19.17 -27.79
#